data_AF-A0A7X9M0V0-F1
#
_entry.id   AF-A0A7X9M0V0-F1
#
_cell.length_a   1.000
_cell.length_b   1.000
_cell.length_c   1.000
_cell.angle_alpha   90.00
_cell.angle_beta   90.00
_cell.angle_gamma   90.00
#
_symmetry.space_group_name_H-M   'P 1'
#
loop_
_entity.id
_entity.type
_entity.pdbx_description
1 polymer ?
#
loop_
_entity_poly.entity_id
_entity_poly.type
_entity_poly.pdbx_seq_one_letter_code
_entity_poly.pdbx_strand_id
1 'polypeptide(L)'
;MNQNQRKSSWEWYAVKLLYESIISGNPNPETIDKNYTNTYKTFEESIMLVKAQSFEHAYSIAEKKAKDEEINYLNLYEELVEKKFVDALDCFILIDEKLQSGTELYSRFLHVPKDIPREKVISHYYPETVEEYVVDQNFVLRNRDLNTKSNSK
;
A
#
# COMPACT_ATOMS: atom_id res chain seq x y z
N MET A 1 9.32 -13.39 44.59
CA MET A 1 9.43 -13.61 43.14
C MET A 1 8.10 -14.18 42.68
N ASN A 2 7.39 -13.48 41.79
CA ASN A 2 6.38 -14.10 40.93
C ASN A 2 6.46 -13.37 39.60
N GLN A 3 7.39 -13.83 38.75
CA GLN A 3 7.40 -13.43 37.36
C GLN A 3 6.18 -14.08 36.73
N ASN A 4 5.14 -13.28 36.47
CA ASN A 4 4.01 -13.66 35.64
C ASN A 4 4.54 -14.35 34.39
N GLN A 5 4.18 -15.62 34.20
CA GLN A 5 4.36 -16.33 32.95
C GLN A 5 3.70 -15.48 31.86
N ARG A 6 4.48 -14.69 31.12
CA ARG A 6 4.04 -14.11 29.86
C ARG A 6 3.76 -15.30 28.96
N LYS A 7 2.49 -15.68 28.82
CA LYS A 7 2.04 -16.48 27.68
C LYS A 7 2.64 -15.78 26.46
N SER A 8 3.51 -16.47 25.73
CA SER A 8 3.89 -16.05 24.38
C SER A 8 2.65 -16.23 23.51
N SER A 9 1.68 -15.32 23.62
CA SER A 9 0.57 -15.29 22.69
C SER A 9 1.07 -14.63 21.42
N TRP A 10 1.13 -15.43 20.36
CA TRP A 10 1.33 -14.92 19.02
C TRP A 10 0.05 -14.21 18.62
N GLU A 11 0.15 -12.90 18.41
CA GLU A 11 -0.96 -12.05 18.00
C GLU A 11 -0.84 -11.73 16.51
N TRP A 12 -1.95 -11.27 15.93
CA TRP A 12 -1.95 -10.73 14.59
C TRP A 12 -1.64 -9.24 14.62
N TYR A 13 -0.81 -8.82 13.68
CA TYR A 13 -0.43 -7.44 13.46
C TYR A 13 -0.68 -7.08 12.00
N ALA A 14 -1.09 -5.86 11.73
CA ALA A 14 -1.14 -5.29 10.40
C ALA A 14 -0.01 -4.27 10.28
N VAL A 15 0.96 -4.54 9.41
CA VAL A 15 2.11 -3.68 9.18
C VAL A 15 1.90 -2.90 7.89
N LYS A 16 1.96 -1.57 7.96
CA LYS A 16 1.92 -0.69 6.79
C LYS A 16 3.31 -0.59 6.18
N LEU A 17 3.40 -0.88 4.89
CA LEU A 17 4.61 -0.87 4.09
C LEU A 17 4.48 0.15 2.97
N LEU A 18 5.59 0.80 2.64
CA LEU A 18 5.70 1.73 1.52
C LEU A 18 6.73 1.21 0.52
N TYR A 19 6.38 1.24 -0.75
CA TYR A 19 7.28 0.94 -1.87
C TYR A 19 7.34 2.12 -2.83
N GLU A 20 8.47 2.30 -3.52
CA GLU A 20 8.63 3.24 -4.63
C GLU A 20 8.83 2.43 -5.92
N SER A 21 8.17 2.84 -7.00
CA SER A 21 8.46 2.35 -8.34
C SER A 21 9.43 3.31 -9.03
N ILE A 22 10.69 2.89 -9.15
CA ILE A 22 11.73 3.68 -9.79
C ILE A 22 11.75 3.30 -11.27
N ILE A 23 11.38 4.24 -12.14
CA ILE A 23 11.30 4.04 -13.59
C ILE A 23 12.57 4.59 -14.23
N SER A 24 13.20 3.79 -15.09
CA SER A 24 14.39 4.20 -15.84
C SER A 24 14.37 3.68 -17.28
N GLY A 25 15.17 4.31 -18.14
CA GLY A 25 15.17 4.06 -19.58
C GLY A 25 14.34 5.07 -20.35
N ASN A 26 14.18 4.82 -21.65
CA ASN A 26 13.31 5.62 -22.50
C ASN A 26 12.10 4.76 -22.89
N PRO A 27 10.88 5.33 -22.94
CA PRO A 27 9.71 4.61 -23.42
C PRO A 27 9.88 4.27 -24.91
N ASN A 28 9.31 3.15 -25.33
CA ASN A 28 9.19 2.84 -26.75
C ASN A 28 8.19 3.81 -27.41
N PRO A 29 8.58 4.59 -28.43
CA PRO A 29 7.68 5.54 -29.09
C PRO A 29 6.40 4.92 -29.67
N GLU A 30 6.40 3.63 -29.99
CA GLU A 30 5.24 2.92 -30.53
C GLU A 30 4.19 2.55 -29.47
N THR A 31 4.57 2.54 -28.19
CA THR A 31 3.69 2.18 -27.07
C THR A 31 3.15 3.41 -26.32
N ILE A 32 3.66 4.61 -26.61
CA ILE A 32 3.21 5.86 -25.99
C ILE A 32 1.78 6.18 -26.43
N ASP A 33 0.92 6.45 -25.45
CA ASP A 33 -0.44 6.91 -25.66
C ASP A 33 -0.75 8.16 -24.80
N LYS A 34 -2.03 8.55 -24.76
CA LYS A 34 -2.49 9.73 -23.99
C LYS A 34 -2.34 9.61 -22.47
N ASN A 35 -2.09 8.41 -21.95
CA ASN A 35 -1.95 8.11 -20.52
C ASN A 35 -0.47 8.00 -20.12
N TYR A 36 0.48 8.09 -21.06
CA TYR A 36 1.89 8.12 -20.72
C TYR A 36 2.23 9.41 -19.97
N THR A 37 2.82 9.27 -18.80
CA THR A 37 3.43 10.38 -18.07
C THR A 37 4.66 9.91 -17.31
N ASN A 38 5.70 10.75 -17.30
CA ASN A 38 6.92 10.55 -16.52
C ASN A 38 7.18 11.70 -15.53
N THR A 39 6.17 12.54 -15.29
CA THR A 39 6.31 13.72 -14.43
C THR A 39 6.15 13.41 -12.94
N TYR A 40 5.75 12.19 -12.59
CA TYR A 40 5.40 11.79 -11.24
C TYR A 40 6.27 10.64 -10.75
N LYS A 41 6.55 10.64 -9.44
CA LYS A 41 7.01 9.46 -8.72
C LYS A 41 5.80 8.64 -8.28
N THR A 42 5.95 7.32 -8.33
CA THR A 42 4.88 6.40 -7.93
C THR A 42 5.25 5.67 -6.66
N PHE A 43 4.38 5.78 -5.65
CA PHE A 43 4.50 5.04 -4.39
C PHE A 43 3.32 4.08 -4.24
N GLU A 44 3.56 2.93 -3.63
CA GLU A 44 2.56 1.94 -3.27
C GLU A 44 2.52 1.79 -1.76
N GLU A 45 1.36 2.07 -1.16
CA GLU A 45 1.07 1.69 0.23
C GLU A 45 0.44 0.29 0.25
N SER A 46 0.97 -0.59 1.10
CA SER A 46 0.45 -1.94 1.30
C SER A 46 0.29 -2.25 2.79
N ILE A 47 -0.72 -3.02 3.15
CA ILE A 47 -0.93 -3.50 4.52
C ILE A 47 -0.69 -5.01 4.57
N MET A 48 0.35 -5.43 5.30
CA MET A 48 0.73 -6.82 5.46
C MET A 48 0.24 -7.36 6.81
N LEU A 49 -0.55 -8.42 6.76
CA LEU A 49 -0.92 -9.18 7.95
C LEU A 49 0.23 -10.09 8.40
N VAL A 50 0.66 -9.94 9.64
CA VAL A 50 1.82 -10.63 10.23
C VAL A 50 1.41 -11.26 11.55
N LYS A 51 1.73 -12.54 11.75
CA LYS A 51 1.64 -13.16 13.07
C LYS A 51 2.96 -12.95 13.78
N ALA A 52 2.97 -12.35 14.97
CA ALA A 52 4.19 -12.04 15.70
C ALA A 52 3.97 -12.07 17.23
N GLN A 53 5.07 -11.94 17.98
CA GLN A 53 5.03 -11.89 19.45
C GLN A 53 5.08 -10.47 20.01
N SER A 54 5.38 -9.47 19.18
CA SER A 54 5.47 -8.06 19.52
C SER A 54 5.45 -7.22 18.24
N PHE A 55 5.27 -5.90 18.37
CA PHE A 55 5.40 -4.94 17.27
C PHE A 55 6.75 -5.03 16.56
N GLU A 56 7.87 -5.04 17.33
CA GLU A 56 9.22 -5.18 16.77
C GLU A 56 9.40 -6.47 15.96
N HIS A 57 8.84 -7.58 16.45
CA HIS A 57 8.88 -8.85 15.72
C HIS A 57 8.02 -8.78 14.46
N ALA A 58 6.87 -8.10 14.50
CA ALA A 58 6.02 -7.88 13.34
C ALA A 58 6.73 -7.05 12.26
N TYR A 59 7.36 -5.94 12.64
CA TYR A 59 8.18 -5.11 11.75
C TYR A 59 9.30 -5.93 11.11
N SER A 60 10.08 -6.66 11.91
CA SER A 60 11.19 -7.47 11.40
C SER A 60 10.74 -8.52 10.37
N ILE A 61 9.60 -9.19 10.60
CA ILE A 61 9.04 -10.13 9.63
C ILE A 61 8.59 -9.40 8.36
N ALA A 62 7.87 -8.29 8.51
CA ALA A 62 7.31 -7.54 7.40
C ALA A 62 8.38 -6.92 6.51
N GLU A 63 9.38 -6.25 7.09
CA GLU A 63 10.50 -5.65 6.36
C GLU A 63 11.31 -6.70 5.61
N LYS A 64 11.58 -7.86 6.24
CA LYS A 64 12.29 -8.94 5.57
C LYS A 64 11.52 -9.39 4.33
N LYS A 65 10.23 -9.66 4.49
CA LYS A 65 9.37 -10.07 3.38
C LYS A 65 9.25 -8.98 2.31
N ALA A 66 9.14 -7.72 2.70
CA ALA A 66 9.06 -6.59 1.78
C ALA A 66 10.33 -6.45 0.92
N LYS A 67 11.51 -6.65 1.51
CA LYS A 67 12.79 -6.67 0.79
C LYS A 67 12.91 -7.87 -0.16
N ASP A 68 12.44 -9.04 0.26
CA ASP A 68 12.41 -10.24 -0.58
C ASP A 68 11.41 -10.11 -1.77
N GLU A 69 10.43 -9.21 -1.66
CA GLU A 69 9.44 -8.88 -2.70
C GLU A 69 9.87 -7.74 -3.63
N GLU A 70 11.08 -7.19 -3.49
CA GLU A 70 11.61 -6.26 -4.49
C GLU A 70 11.78 -6.96 -5.83
N ILE A 71 11.24 -6.37 -6.89
CA ILE A 71 11.29 -6.95 -8.24
C ILE A 71 11.62 -5.89 -9.28
N ASN A 72 12.19 -6.35 -10.38
CA ASN A 72 12.37 -5.56 -11.58
C ASN A 72 11.55 -6.15 -12.73
N TYR A 73 10.88 -5.29 -13.50
CA TYR A 73 10.07 -5.71 -14.65
C TYR A 73 10.00 -4.59 -15.70
N LEU A 74 9.55 -4.92 -16.91
CA LEU A 74 9.26 -3.90 -17.93
C LEU A 74 7.79 -3.49 -17.84
N ASN A 75 7.51 -2.19 -17.81
CA ASN A 75 6.14 -1.68 -17.89
C ASN A 75 5.59 -1.78 -19.33
N LEU A 76 4.34 -1.34 -19.52
CA LEU A 76 3.67 -1.32 -20.83
C LEU A 76 4.38 -0.44 -21.88
N TYR A 77 5.23 0.48 -21.44
CA TYR A 77 6.01 1.38 -22.28
C TYR A 77 7.43 0.86 -22.56
N GLU A 78 7.72 -0.38 -22.16
CA GLU A 78 9.04 -1.02 -22.25
C GLU A 78 10.15 -0.34 -21.43
N GLU A 79 9.76 0.45 -20.42
CA GLU A 79 10.70 1.03 -19.45
C GLU A 79 10.97 0.04 -18.31
N LEU A 80 12.19 0.08 -17.77
CA LEU A 80 12.54 -0.70 -16.59
C LEU A 80 11.92 -0.07 -15.35
N VAL A 81 11.13 -0.86 -14.64
CA VAL A 81 10.58 -0.50 -13.33
C VAL A 81 11.25 -1.34 -12.26
N GLU A 82 11.83 -0.68 -11.27
CA GLU A 82 12.34 -1.29 -10.05
C GLU A 82 11.37 -0.99 -8.90
N LYS A 83 10.65 -2.01 -8.42
CA LYS A 83 9.84 -1.89 -7.21
C LYS A 83 10.76 -2.05 -6.01
N LYS A 84 10.94 -0.99 -5.24
CA LYS A 84 11.85 -0.94 -4.09
C LYS A 84 11.09 -0.70 -2.79
N PHE A 85 11.47 -1.44 -1.76
CA PHE A 85 10.94 -1.22 -0.42
C PHE A 85 11.53 0.07 0.14
N VAL A 86 10.67 0.95 0.63
CA VAL A 86 11.06 2.23 1.23
C VAL A 86 11.14 2.08 2.73
N ASP A 87 10.01 1.76 3.37
CA ASP A 87 9.93 1.68 4.84
C ASP A 87 8.67 0.95 5.34
N ALA A 88 8.73 0.49 6.59
CA ALA A 88 7.57 0.02 7.33
C ALA A 88 7.05 1.15 8.22
N LEU A 89 6.02 1.84 7.74
CA LEU A 89 5.59 3.13 8.26
C LEU A 89 4.82 3.04 9.59
N ASP A 90 4.07 1.95 9.80
CA ASP A 90 3.21 1.80 10.97
C ASP A 90 2.86 0.33 11.22
N CYS A 91 2.43 0.01 12.44
CA CYS A 91 2.06 -1.35 12.84
C CYS A 91 0.95 -1.34 13.88
N PHE A 92 -0.09 -2.13 13.63
CA PHE A 92 -1.30 -2.20 14.44
C PHE A 92 -1.48 -3.61 14.97
N ILE A 93 -1.78 -3.76 16.25
CA ILE A 93 -2.19 -5.05 16.81
C ILE A 93 -3.67 -5.28 16.52
N LEU A 94 -4.01 -6.44 15.98
CA LEU A 94 -5.38 -6.90 15.83
C LEU A 94 -5.78 -7.59 17.13
N ILE A 95 -6.66 -6.94 17.89
CA ILE A 95 -7.10 -7.41 19.22
C ILE A 95 -8.03 -8.63 19.09
N ASP A 96 -8.60 -8.85 17.91
CA ASP A 96 -9.49 -9.97 17.65
C ASP A 96 -8.75 -11.32 17.68
N GLU A 97 -9.19 -12.23 18.57
CA GLU A 97 -8.62 -13.59 18.68
C GLU A 97 -8.74 -14.41 17.37
N LYS A 98 -9.74 -14.07 16.55
CA LYS A 98 -9.99 -14.70 15.24
C LYS A 98 -10.38 -13.64 14.23
N LEU A 99 -9.72 -13.68 13.07
CA LEU A 99 -10.10 -12.84 11.92
C LEU A 99 -11.45 -13.31 11.38
N GLN A 100 -12.42 -12.40 11.39
CA GLN A 100 -13.78 -12.60 10.90
C GLN A 100 -14.15 -11.53 9.87
N SER A 101 -15.29 -11.72 9.20
CA SER A 101 -15.81 -10.71 8.27
C SER A 101 -16.01 -9.38 9.01
N GLY A 102 -15.47 -8.30 8.44
CA GLY A 102 -15.50 -6.97 9.05
C GLY A 102 -14.36 -6.65 10.03
N THR A 103 -13.38 -7.55 10.21
CA THR A 103 -12.18 -7.24 11.02
C THR A 103 -11.43 -6.05 10.41
N GLU A 104 -11.21 -5.01 11.20
CA GLU A 104 -10.46 -3.84 10.76
C GLU A 104 -8.96 -4.15 10.75
N LEU A 105 -8.31 -3.99 9.60
CA LEU A 105 -6.85 -4.20 9.48
C LEU A 105 -6.07 -2.91 9.72
N TYR A 106 -6.68 -1.76 9.42
CA TYR A 106 -6.00 -0.48 9.45
C TYR A 106 -7.02 0.64 9.66
N SER A 107 -6.66 1.57 10.54
CA SER A 107 -7.34 2.86 10.68
C SER A 107 -6.32 3.97 10.92
N ARG A 108 -6.70 5.20 10.56
CA ARG A 108 -5.89 6.39 10.80
C ARG A 108 -6.72 7.56 11.27
N PHE A 109 -6.11 8.39 12.10
CA PHE A 109 -6.63 9.69 12.45
C PHE A 109 -6.01 10.76 11.54
N LEU A 110 -6.86 11.53 10.89
CA LEU A 110 -6.46 12.71 10.13
C LEU A 110 -6.72 13.95 10.99
N HIS A 111 -5.65 14.68 11.33
CA HIS A 111 -5.75 15.93 12.06
C HIS A 111 -5.84 17.08 11.06
N VAL A 112 -7.07 17.54 10.81
CA VAL A 112 -7.35 18.61 9.85
C VAL A 112 -7.90 19.85 10.57
N PRO A 113 -7.49 21.08 10.21
CA PRO A 113 -8.09 22.31 10.73
C PRO A 113 -9.61 22.37 10.50
N LYS A 114 -10.35 22.95 11.46
CA LYS A 114 -11.83 22.95 11.47
C LYS A 114 -12.45 23.71 10.28
N ASP A 115 -11.70 24.63 9.70
CA ASP A 115 -12.11 25.48 8.58
C ASP A 115 -11.90 24.81 7.21
N ILE A 116 -11.22 23.67 7.15
CA ILE A 116 -11.10 22.91 5.91
C ILE A 116 -12.41 22.15 5.65
N PRO A 117 -13.07 22.38 4.50
CA PRO A 117 -14.29 21.67 4.15
C PRO A 117 -13.99 20.20 3.85
N ARG A 118 -14.98 19.34 4.09
CA ARG A 118 -14.87 17.89 3.93
C ARG A 118 -14.40 17.48 2.54
N GLU A 119 -14.89 18.16 1.51
CA GLU A 119 -14.59 17.87 0.11
C GLU A 119 -13.09 18.01 -0.16
N LYS A 120 -12.43 19.01 0.45
CA LYS A 120 -10.97 19.18 0.36
C LYS A 120 -10.21 18.11 1.14
N VAL A 121 -10.75 17.60 2.24
CA VAL A 121 -10.15 16.46 2.95
C VAL A 121 -10.18 15.22 2.06
N ILE A 122 -11.32 14.97 1.42
CA ILE A 122 -11.49 13.83 0.52
C ILE A 122 -10.55 13.94 -0.69
N SER A 123 -10.54 15.07 -1.41
CA SER A 123 -9.69 15.20 -2.60
C SER A 123 -8.19 15.20 -2.30
N HIS A 124 -7.77 15.66 -1.12
CA HIS A 124 -6.36 15.67 -0.74
C HIS A 124 -5.85 14.30 -0.28
N TYR A 125 -6.61 13.59 0.57
CA TYR A 125 -6.14 12.36 1.22
C TYR A 125 -6.63 11.07 0.56
N TYR A 126 -7.64 11.17 -0.31
CA TYR A 126 -8.28 10.09 -1.06
C TYR A 126 -8.53 10.53 -2.52
N PRO A 127 -7.50 11.04 -3.21
CA PRO A 127 -7.65 11.60 -4.56
C PRO A 127 -8.27 10.64 -5.56
N GLU A 128 -8.09 9.33 -5.37
CA GLU A 128 -8.70 8.27 -6.18
C GLU A 128 -10.24 8.22 -6.09
N THR A 129 -10.84 8.89 -5.11
CA THR A 129 -12.30 8.89 -4.88
C THR A 129 -13.03 10.09 -5.50
N VAL A 130 -12.29 11.08 -6.02
CA VAL A 130 -12.85 12.30 -6.58
C VAL A 130 -12.55 12.35 -8.08
N GLU A 131 -13.58 12.58 -8.91
CA GLU A 131 -13.48 12.93 -10.33
C GLU A 131 -12.84 14.32 -10.52
N GLU A 132 -11.60 14.51 -10.06
CA GLU A 132 -10.82 15.74 -10.26
C GLU A 132 -9.66 15.49 -11.24
N TYR A 133 -9.56 16.36 -12.26
CA TYR A 133 -8.62 16.32 -13.39
C TYR A 133 -7.12 16.37 -13.04
N VAL A 134 -6.74 16.35 -11.76
CA VAL A 134 -5.35 16.48 -11.30
C VAL A 134 -4.70 15.11 -11.04
N VAL A 135 -5.50 14.06 -10.86
CA VAL A 135 -5.02 12.69 -10.65
C VAL A 135 -5.39 11.88 -11.87
N ASP A 136 -4.42 11.18 -12.48
CA ASP A 136 -4.71 10.35 -13.65
C ASP A 136 -5.53 9.13 -13.23
N GLN A 137 -6.85 9.24 -13.41
CA GLN A 137 -7.82 8.18 -13.14
C GLN A 137 -7.73 7.02 -14.12
N ASN A 138 -6.94 7.16 -15.19
CA ASN A 138 -6.62 6.05 -16.07
C ASN A 138 -5.47 5.21 -15.49
N PHE A 139 -4.70 5.73 -14.53
CA PHE A 139 -3.73 4.93 -13.77
C PHE A 139 -4.41 4.26 -12.57
N VAL A 140 -5.35 3.39 -12.88
CA VAL A 140 -6.00 2.54 -11.90
C VAL A 140 -5.62 1.11 -12.23
N LEU A 141 -4.74 0.52 -11.42
CA LEU A 141 -4.45 -0.91 -11.53
C LEU A 141 -5.72 -1.74 -11.28
N ARG A 142 -6.64 -1.31 -10.40
CA ARG A 142 -7.94 -1.96 -10.13
C ARG A 142 -8.98 -1.01 -9.50
N ASN A 143 -10.05 -0.68 -10.22
CA ASN A 143 -11.29 -0.10 -9.65
C ASN A 143 -12.32 -1.22 -9.46
N ARG A 144 -13.33 -0.98 -8.59
CA ARG A 144 -14.42 -1.92 -8.26
C ARG A 144 -15.04 -2.58 -9.51
N ASP A 145 -15.18 -1.82 -10.58
CA ASP A 145 -15.81 -2.27 -11.82
C ASP A 145 -14.86 -3.09 -12.74
N LEU A 146 -13.54 -3.00 -12.50
CA LEU A 146 -12.50 -3.75 -13.23
C LEU A 146 -12.13 -5.09 -12.57
N ASN A 147 -12.55 -5.33 -11.33
CA ASN A 147 -12.37 -6.61 -10.61
C ASN A 147 -13.24 -7.76 -11.16
N THR A 148 -14.06 -7.52 -12.19
CA THR A 148 -14.96 -8.53 -12.79
C THR A 148 -14.34 -9.30 -13.96
N LYS A 149 -13.15 -8.93 -14.45
CA LYS A 149 -12.47 -9.75 -15.45
C LYS A 149 -11.81 -10.94 -14.77
N SER A 150 -12.39 -12.12 -15.00
CA SER A 150 -11.76 -13.42 -14.76
C SER A 150 -10.32 -13.39 -15.26
N ASN A 151 -9.36 -13.77 -14.43
CA ASN A 151 -8.01 -14.13 -14.87
C ASN A 151 -8.14 -15.28 -15.86
N SER A 152 -8.27 -14.92 -17.14
CA SER A 152 -8.50 -15.83 -18.23
C SER A 152 -7.15 -16.09 -18.88
N LYS A 153 -6.58 -17.24 -18.50
CA LYS A 153 -5.37 -17.93 -18.97
C LYS A 153 -4.04 -17.44 -18.41
#